data_AF-A0A1G6VWZ2-F1
#
_entry.id   AF-A0A1G6VWZ2-F1
#
_cell.length_a   1.000
_cell.length_b   1.000
_cell.length_c   1.000
_cell.angle_alpha   90.00
_cell.angle_beta   90.00
_cell.angle_gamma   90.00
#
_symmetry.space_group_name_H-M   'P 1'
#
loop_
_entity.id
_entity.type
_entity.pdbx_description
1 polymer ?
#
loop_
_entity_poly.entity_id
_entity_poly.type
_entity_poly.pdbx_seq_one_letter_code
_entity_poly.pdbx_strand_id
1 'polypeptide(L)'
;MAEASFRKALALVHQHRAASVALLQRHLGIGPDMAETLLRRMASETTAVRRMQNGLYFYTHGPIGEELAALHGFAQEVLVALSHDCVDANQLREAAIRYGLASESTVAFTAEAAVT
;
A
#
# COMPACT_ATOMS: atom_id res chain seq x y z
N MET A 1 -16.71 -6.84 11.91
CA MET A 1 -16.31 -5.74 12.82
C MET A 1 -14.88 -5.26 12.59
N ALA A 2 -13.90 -6.16 12.41
CA ALA A 2 -12.48 -5.80 12.22
C ALA A 2 -12.21 -4.82 11.05
N GLU A 3 -12.88 -5.01 9.91
CA GLU A 3 -12.62 -4.21 8.70
C GLU A 3 -13.12 -2.75 8.78
N ALA A 4 -14.24 -2.52 9.48
CA ALA A 4 -14.74 -1.18 9.71
C ALA A 4 -13.81 -0.39 10.65
N SER A 5 -13.27 -1.04 11.68
CA SER A 5 -12.29 -0.44 12.57
C SER A 5 -10.96 -0.15 11.87
N PHE A 6 -10.52 -1.05 10.98
CA PHE A 6 -9.33 -0.83 10.16
C PHE A 6 -9.46 0.39 9.26
N ARG A 7 -10.54 0.50 8.48
CA ARG A 7 -10.77 1.66 7.61
C ARG A 7 -10.83 2.98 8.39
N LYS A 8 -11.51 3.00 9.54
CA LYS A 8 -11.56 4.19 10.42
C LYS A 8 -10.19 4.57 10.96
N ALA A 9 -9.41 3.59 11.41
CA ALA A 9 -8.07 3.82 11.93
C ALA A 9 -7.13 4.35 10.83
N LEU A 10 -7.22 3.81 9.61
CA LEU A 10 -6.41 4.26 8.48
C LEU A 10 -6.76 5.70 8.09
N ALA A 11 -8.06 6.04 8.04
CA ALA A 11 -8.51 7.40 7.80
C ALA A 11 -7.96 8.40 8.84
N LEU A 12 -7.93 8.03 10.13
CA LEU A 12 -7.34 8.86 11.19
C LEU A 12 -5.85 9.07 10.99
N VAL A 13 -5.11 8.01 10.64
CA VAL A 13 -3.67 8.10 10.38
C VAL A 13 -3.38 9.07 9.24
N HIS A 14 -4.16 9.01 8.16
CA HIS A 14 -4.05 9.96 7.05
C HIS A 14 -4.42 11.39 7.46
N GLN A 15 -5.54 11.56 8.17
CA GLN A 15 -6.04 12.86 8.59
C GLN A 15 -5.04 13.59 9.50
N HIS A 16 -4.46 12.88 10.46
CA HIS A 16 -3.53 13.44 11.43
C HIS A 16 -2.07 13.41 10.96
N ARG A 17 -1.80 12.78 9.80
CA ARG A 17 -0.46 12.54 9.28
C ARG A 17 0.49 11.94 10.32
N ALA A 18 -0.04 11.06 11.15
CA ALA A 18 0.66 10.49 12.28
C ALA A 18 0.19 9.06 12.52
N ALA A 19 1.12 8.18 12.89
CA ALA A 19 0.82 6.79 13.24
C ALA A 19 1.32 6.52 14.65
N SER A 20 0.41 6.38 15.62
CA SER A 20 0.77 6.02 17.00
C SER A 20 -0.38 5.33 17.71
N VAL A 21 -0.03 4.49 18.68
CA VAL A 21 -1.02 3.79 19.53
C VAL A 21 -1.91 4.82 20.24
N ALA A 22 -1.30 5.87 20.82
CA ALA A 22 -2.01 6.92 21.53
C ALA A 22 -3.03 7.67 20.64
N LEU A 23 -2.72 7.90 19.36
CA LEU A 23 -3.65 8.52 18.41
C LEU A 23 -4.92 7.67 18.26
N LEU A 24 -4.76 6.37 18.03
CA LEU A 24 -5.88 5.47 17.81
C LEU A 24 -6.69 5.26 19.09
N GLN A 25 -6.04 5.14 20.25
CA GLN A 25 -6.74 5.03 21.54
C GLN A 25 -7.62 6.27 21.80
N ARG A 26 -7.08 7.47 21.57
CA ARG A 26 -7.79 8.73 21.82
C ARG A 26 -9.02 8.91 20.92
N HIS A 27 -8.93 8.52 19.66
CA HIS A 27 -9.98 8.80 18.68
C HIS A 27 -10.96 7.63 18.47
N LEU A 28 -10.55 6.39 18.76
CA LEU A 28 -11.41 5.22 18.59
C LEU A 28 -11.88 4.61 19.93
N GLY A 29 -11.35 5.06 21.07
CA GLY A 29 -11.73 4.53 22.39
C GLY A 29 -11.35 3.07 22.59
N ILE A 30 -10.30 2.59 21.91
CA ILE A 30 -9.86 1.18 21.93
C ILE A 30 -8.68 0.98 22.90
N GLY A 31 -8.49 -0.26 23.34
CA GLY A 31 -7.32 -0.66 24.14
C GLY A 31 -6.00 -0.62 23.35
N PRO A 32 -4.85 -0.59 24.06
CA PRO A 32 -3.53 -0.48 23.44
C PRO A 32 -3.21 -1.66 22.51
N ASP A 33 -3.56 -2.89 22.91
CA ASP A 33 -3.29 -4.10 22.12
C ASP A 33 -4.03 -4.08 20.77
N MET A 34 -5.28 -3.61 20.78
CA MET A 34 -6.09 -3.48 19.57
C MET A 34 -5.53 -2.38 18.66
N ALA A 35 -5.12 -1.24 19.23
CA ALA A 35 -4.48 -0.16 18.48
C ALA A 35 -3.15 -0.62 17.85
N GLU A 36 -2.32 -1.35 18.59
CA GLU A 36 -1.08 -1.90 18.04
C GLU A 36 -1.34 -2.96 16.95
N THR A 37 -2.37 -3.79 17.12
CA THR A 37 -2.78 -4.78 16.10
C THR A 37 -3.19 -4.07 14.80
N LEU A 38 -3.96 -2.99 14.89
CA LEU A 38 -4.36 -2.20 13.73
C LEU A 38 -3.13 -1.54 13.05
N LEU A 39 -2.19 -0.99 13.81
CA LEU A 39 -0.97 -0.39 13.25
C LEU A 39 -0.04 -1.42 12.62
N ARG A 40 0.10 -2.61 13.21
CA ARG A 40 0.83 -3.73 12.59
C ARG A 40 0.19 -4.13 11.27
N ARG A 41 -1.14 -4.26 11.26
CA ARG A 41 -1.90 -4.58 10.06
C ARG A 41 -1.72 -3.51 8.97
N MET A 42 -1.76 -2.22 9.33
CA MET A 42 -1.47 -1.14 8.38
C MET A 42 -0.05 -1.22 7.84
N ALA A 43 0.93 -1.53 8.68
CA ALA A 43 2.32 -1.65 8.27
C ALA A 43 2.60 -2.87 7.38
N SER A 44 1.73 -3.89 7.39
CA SER A 44 1.83 -5.07 6.51
C SER A 44 0.99 -4.95 5.25
N GLU A 45 -0.19 -4.33 5.33
CA GLU A 45 -1.16 -4.30 4.22
C GLU A 45 -1.11 -2.98 3.41
N THR A 46 -0.44 -1.96 3.94
CA THR A 46 -0.38 -0.63 3.31
C THR A 46 1.03 -0.06 3.39
N THR A 47 1.28 0.99 2.61
CA THR A 47 2.53 1.75 2.65
C THR A 47 2.43 3.04 3.47
N ALA A 48 1.23 3.36 3.96
CA ALA A 48 0.94 4.56 4.74
C ALA A 48 1.62 4.56 6.11
N VAL A 49 1.93 3.37 6.65
CA VAL A 49 2.54 3.23 7.96
C VAL A 49 3.75 2.32 7.88
N ARG A 50 4.85 2.69 8.53
CA ARG A 50 6.03 1.85 8.68
C ARG A 50 6.34 1.62 10.15
N ARG A 51 6.60 0.37 10.53
CA ARG A 51 7.12 0.06 11.87
C ARG A 51 8.64 0.31 11.92
N MET A 52 9.08 1.05 12.92
CA MET A 52 10.49 1.36 13.16
C MET A 52 11.12 0.34 14.11
N GLN A 53 12.46 0.25 14.10
CA GLN A 53 13.21 -0.71 14.94
C GLN A 53 13.02 -0.47 16.44
N ASN A 54 12.72 0.77 16.84
CA ASN A 54 12.40 1.13 18.21
C ASN A 54 10.95 0.78 18.62
N GLY A 55 10.18 0.10 17.75
CA GLY A 55 8.79 -0.27 18.01
C GLY A 55 7.76 0.83 17.73
N LEU A 56 8.19 2.03 17.35
CA LEU A 56 7.28 3.13 16.96
C LEU A 56 6.76 2.95 15.53
N TYR A 57 5.73 3.70 15.20
CA TYR A 57 5.17 3.74 13.86
C TYR A 57 5.42 5.13 13.24
N PHE A 58 5.76 5.12 11.96
CA PHE A 58 5.98 6.33 11.16
C PHE A 58 4.90 6.39 10.09
N TYR A 59 4.28 7.56 9.93
CA TYR A 59 3.38 7.81 8.82
C TYR A 59 4.19 8.19 7.58
N THR A 60 4.15 7.34 6.56
CA THR A 60 4.85 7.55 5.30
C THR A 60 3.97 8.45 4.41
N HIS A 61 4.32 9.73 4.32
CA HIS A 61 3.66 10.70 3.44
C HIS A 61 4.63 11.30 2.44
N GLY A 62 4.06 11.94 1.42
CA GLY A 62 4.79 12.63 0.36
C GLY A 62 5.06 11.70 -0.84
N PRO A 63 5.88 12.18 -1.79
CA PRO A 63 6.12 11.50 -3.06
C PRO A 63 6.52 10.03 -2.88
N ILE A 64 7.35 9.74 -1.87
CA ILE A 64 7.81 8.38 -1.60
C ILE A 64 6.69 7.45 -1.11
N GLY A 65 5.71 7.97 -0.38
CA GLY A 65 4.56 7.18 0.07
C GLY A 65 3.64 6.82 -1.09
N GLU A 66 3.47 7.75 -2.02
CA GLU A 66 2.70 7.56 -3.26
C GLU A 66 3.39 6.57 -4.19
N GLU A 67 4.70 6.70 -4.40
CA GLU A 67 5.51 5.75 -5.18
C GLU A 67 5.48 4.34 -4.58
N LEU A 68 5.62 4.22 -3.26
CA LEU A 68 5.52 2.93 -2.58
C LEU A 68 4.12 2.33 -2.70
N ALA A 69 3.07 3.15 -2.58
CA ALA A 69 1.68 2.69 -2.75
C ALA A 69 1.44 2.18 -4.17
N ALA A 70 1.93 2.90 -5.18
CA ALA A 70 1.90 2.49 -6.58
C ALA A 70 2.60 1.15 -6.80
N LEU A 71 3.83 1.01 -6.30
CA LEU A 71 4.60 -0.22 -6.40
C LEU A 71 3.91 -1.40 -5.71
N HIS A 72 3.39 -1.18 -4.51
CA HIS A 72 2.68 -2.21 -3.75
C HIS A 72 1.42 -2.68 -4.48
N GLY A 73 0.61 -1.75 -5.01
CA GLY A 73 -0.59 -2.08 -5.77
C GLY A 73 -0.28 -2.91 -7.02
N PHE A 74 0.73 -2.51 -7.80
CA PHE A 74 1.16 -3.29 -8.96
C PHE A 74 1.69 -4.68 -8.57
N ALA A 75 2.48 -4.78 -7.50
CA ALA A 75 2.97 -6.07 -7.02
C ALA A 75 1.82 -7.01 -6.62
N GLN A 76 0.73 -6.49 -6.05
CA GLN A 76 -0.46 -7.29 -5.75
C GLN A 76 -1.12 -7.85 -7.02
N GLU A 77 -1.27 -7.06 -8.08
CA GLU A 77 -1.79 -7.54 -9.38
C GLU A 77 -0.92 -8.68 -9.94
N VAL A 78 0.41 -8.53 -9.88
CA VAL A 78 1.35 -9.58 -10.31
C VAL A 78 1.19 -10.85 -9.48
N LEU A 79 1.12 -10.74 -8.15
CA LEU A 79 0.94 -11.90 -7.26
C LEU A 79 -0.41 -12.59 -7.49
N VAL A 80 -1.46 -11.84 -7.79
CA VAL A 80 -2.77 -12.39 -8.16
C VAL A 80 -2.69 -13.11 -9.51
N ALA A 81 -2.04 -12.54 -10.52
CA ALA A 81 -1.86 -13.20 -11.80
C ALA A 81 -1.08 -14.53 -11.65
N LEU A 82 -0.02 -14.52 -10.84
CA LEU A 82 0.77 -15.71 -10.53
C LEU A 82 -0.03 -16.77 -9.77
N SER A 83 -0.89 -16.39 -8.83
CA SER A 83 -1.68 -17.36 -8.07
C SER A 83 -2.74 -18.08 -8.91
N HIS A 84 -3.13 -17.49 -10.05
CA HIS A 84 -4.04 -18.10 -11.02
C HIS A 84 -3.30 -18.75 -12.21
N ASP A 85 -1.96 -18.80 -12.16
CA ASP A 85 -1.08 -19.32 -13.23
C ASP A 85 -1.37 -18.68 -14.61
N CYS A 86 -1.82 -17.43 -14.60
CA CYS A 86 -2.29 -16.69 -15.77
C CYS A 86 -1.60 -15.34 -15.83
N VAL A 87 -0.38 -15.33 -16.39
CA VAL A 87 0.42 -14.10 -16.54
C VAL A 87 0.20 -13.54 -17.94
N ASP A 88 -0.74 -12.60 -18.07
CA ASP A 88 -0.95 -11.82 -19.30
C ASP A 88 -0.12 -10.53 -19.25
N ALA A 89 0.85 -10.42 -20.14
CA ALA A 89 1.72 -9.25 -20.24
C ALA A 89 0.96 -7.95 -20.56
N ASN A 90 -0.15 -8.00 -21.29
CA ASN A 90 -0.95 -6.81 -21.60
C ASN A 90 -1.71 -6.34 -20.38
N GLN A 91 -2.30 -7.26 -19.62
CA GLN A 91 -2.96 -6.95 -18.35
C GLN A 91 -1.99 -6.33 -17.35
N LEU A 92 -0.77 -6.86 -17.25
CA LEU A 92 0.26 -6.28 -16.36
C LEU A 92 0.75 -4.91 -16.85
N ARG A 93 0.86 -4.68 -18.17
CA ARG A 93 1.17 -3.35 -18.70
C ARG A 93 0.09 -2.32 -18.36
N GLU A 94 -1.18 -2.69 -18.54
CA GLU A 94 -2.30 -1.82 -18.15
C GLU A 94 -2.31 -1.53 -16.66
N ALA A 95 -2.02 -2.53 -15.82
CA ALA A 95 -1.87 -2.35 -14.38
C ALA A 95 -0.71 -1.39 -14.05
N ALA A 96 0.45 -1.54 -14.69
CA ALA A 96 1.59 -0.65 -14.50
C ALA A 96 1.27 0.81 -14.85
N ILE A 97 0.48 1.04 -15.92
CA ILE A 97 -0.01 2.39 -16.27
C ILE A 97 -1.01 2.90 -15.23
N ARG A 98 -1.97 2.05 -14.82
CA ARG A 98 -2.99 2.42 -13.82
C ARG A 98 -2.38 2.85 -12.49
N TYR A 99 -1.31 2.19 -12.07
CA TYR A 99 -0.55 2.54 -10.87
C TYR A 99 0.50 3.63 -11.10
N GLY A 100 0.67 4.15 -12.33
CA GLY A 100 1.60 5.23 -12.63
C GLY A 100 3.08 4.83 -12.67
N LEU A 101 3.37 3.52 -12.75
CA LEU A 101 4.74 2.99 -12.86
C LEU A 101 5.28 3.01 -14.29
N ALA A 102 4.39 3.09 -15.27
CA ALA A 102 4.72 3.21 -16.68
C ALA A 102 3.80 4.25 -17.35
N SER A 103 4.29 4.86 -18.41
CA SER A 103 3.46 5.66 -19.33
C SER A 103 3.17 4.85 -20.59
N GLU A 104 2.11 5.19 -21.32
CA GLU A 104 1.80 4.56 -22.63
C GLU A 104 3.02 4.54 -23.57
N SER A 105 3.85 5.59 -23.53
CA SER A 105 5.10 5.71 -24.31
C SER A 105 6.22 4.75 -23.84
N THR A 106 6.29 4.42 -22.56
CA THR A 106 7.27 3.47 -22.00
C THR A 106 6.93 2.03 -22.41
N VAL A 107 5.64 1.72 -22.49
CA VAL A 107 5.16 0.38 -22.87
C VAL A 107 5.38 0.10 -24.36
N ALA A 108 5.16 1.10 -25.23
CA ALA A 108 5.42 0.99 -26.66
C ALA A 108 6.90 0.65 -26.97
N PHE A 109 7.85 1.26 -26.26
CA PHE A 109 9.29 1.01 -26.46
C PHE A 109 9.72 -0.43 -26.14
N THR A 110 9.07 -1.08 -25.17
CA THR A 110 9.38 -2.49 -24.83
C THR A 110 8.79 -3.51 -25.82
N ALA A 111 7.75 -3.14 -26.56
CA ALA A 111 7.15 -4.00 -27.58
C ALA A 111 8.01 -4.04 -28.85
N GLU A 112 8.66 -2.94 -29.24
CA GLU A 112 9.63 -2.92 -30.36
C GLU A 112 10.93 -3.69 -30.04
N ALA A 113 11.41 -3.65 -28.79
CA ALA A 113 12.65 -4.33 -28.42
C ALA A 113 12.54 -5.87 -28.35
N ALA A 114 11.34 -6.43 -28.20
CA ALA A 114 11.11 -7.88 -28.10
C ALA A 114 10.99 -8.60 -29.47
N VAL A 115 11.16 -7.89 -30.59
CA VAL A 115 11.02 -8.41 -31.96
C VAL A 115 12.38 -8.55 -32.68
N THR A 116 13.49 -8.53 -31.95
CA THR A 116 14.86 -8.71 -32.51
C THR A 116 15.55 -9.90 -31.88
#